data_AF-A0A6G7ZBI8-F1
#
_entry.id   AF-A0A6G7ZBI8-F1
#
_cell.length_a   1.000
_cell.length_b   1.000
_cell.length_c   1.000
_cell.angle_alpha   90.00
_cell.angle_beta   90.00
_cell.angle_gamma   90.00
#
_symmetry.space_group_name_H-M   'P 1'
#
loop_
_entity.id
_entity.type
_entity.pdbx_description
1 polymer ?
#
loop_
_entity_poly.entity_id
_entity_poly.type
_entity_poly.pdbx_seq_one_letter_code
_entity_poly.pdbx_strand_id
1 'polypeptide(L)' 'MTLKPLISVIGEYVADELDKNNLTQRQFAKISGVSQATLVKIIRGDSKDGISTKSIDLLLKNTNTSMSELLNKYGEYK' A
#
# COMPACT_ATOMS: atom_id res chain seq x y z
N MET A 1 -19.06 -5.78 11.90
CA MET A 1 -18.05 -5.89 10.84
C MET A 1 -17.56 -4.49 10.55
N THR A 2 -16.32 -4.19 10.89
CA THR A 2 -15.78 -2.82 10.79
C THR A 2 -14.88 -2.78 9.57
N LEU A 3 -15.30 -2.08 8.52
CA LEU A 3 -14.49 -1.95 7.31
C LEU A 3 -13.19 -1.21 7.65
N LYS A 4 -12.04 -1.85 7.40
CA LYS A 4 -10.76 -1.16 7.50
C LYS A 4 -10.70 -0.05 6.44
N PRO A 5 -10.17 1.14 6.78
CA PRO A 5 -9.89 2.17 5.78
C PRO A 5 -9.00 1.60 4.67
N LEU A 6 -9.29 1.97 3.43
CA LEU A 6 -8.54 1.51 2.25
C LEU A 6 -7.04 1.76 2.41
N ILE A 7 -6.67 2.88 3.03
CA ILE A 7 -5.27 3.21 3.21
C ILE A 7 -4.56 2.29 4.19
N SER A 8 -5.25 1.81 5.23
CA SER A 8 -4.71 0.83 6.17
C SER A 8 -4.49 -0.52 5.48
N VAL A 9 -5.43 -0.93 4.62
CA VAL A 9 -5.29 -2.15 3.80
C VAL A 9 -4.04 -2.08 2.91
N ILE A 10 -3.84 -0.96 2.22
CA ILE A 10 -2.66 -0.76 1.37
C ILE A 10 -1.38 -0.67 2.23
N GLY A 11 -1.45 -0.01 3.39
CA GLY A 11 -0.33 0.10 4.34
C GLY A 11 0.14 -1.26 4.87
N GLU A 12 -0.80 -2.12 5.26
CA GLU A 12 -0.52 -3.49 5.69
C GLU A 12 0.13 -4.29 4.56
N TYR A 13 -0.40 -4.20 3.34
CA TYR A 13 0.21 -4.83 2.16
C TYR A 13 1.65 -4.38 1.92
N VAL A 14 1.91 -3.07 1.98
CA VAL A 14 3.26 -2.53 1.79
C VAL A 14 4.21 -3.02 2.88
N ALA A 15 3.79 -3.04 4.14
CA ALA A 15 4.59 -3.56 5.24
C ALA A 15 4.95 -5.05 5.01
N ASP A 16 3.95 -5.85 4.64
CA ASP A 16 4.11 -7.25 4.28
C ASP A 16 5.13 -7.48 3.16
N GLU A 17 5.09 -6.67 2.09
CA GLU A 17 6.03 -6.81 0.97
C GLU A 17 7.45 -6.37 1.34
N LEU A 18 7.59 -5.37 2.22
CA LEU A 18 8.89 -4.96 2.74
C LEU A 18 9.52 -6.12 3.53
N ASP A 19 8.75 -6.75 4.41
CA ASP A 19 9.24 -7.84 5.26
C ASP A 19 9.53 -9.11 4.44
N LYS A 20 8.63 -9.53 3.55
CA LYS A 20 8.79 -10.73 2.70
C LYS A 20 10.02 -10.66 1.79
N ASN A 21 10.29 -9.47 1.26
CA ASN A 21 11.37 -9.27 0.29
C ASN A 21 12.63 -8.69 0.94
N ASN A 22 12.65 -8.50 2.27
CA ASN A 22 13.72 -7.84 3.01
C ASN A 22 14.14 -6.49 2.38
N LEU A 23 13.14 -5.69 2.00
CA LEU A 23 13.32 -4.41 1.32
C LEU A 23 13.23 -3.26 2.32
N THR A 24 14.05 -2.24 2.10
CA THR A 24 13.84 -0.93 2.71
C THR A 24 12.71 -0.18 2.00
N GLN A 25 12.05 0.73 2.72
CA GLN A 25 11.04 1.63 2.13
C GLN A 25 11.56 2.37 0.89
N ARG A 26 12.85 2.74 0.88
CA ARG A 26 13.47 3.41 -0.27
C ARG A 26 13.58 2.49 -1.49
N GLN A 27 13.93 1.21 -1.29
CA GLN A 27 13.98 0.24 -2.38
C GLN A 27 12.59 -0.04 -2.92
N PHE A 28 11.62 -0.25 -2.03
CA PHE A 28 10.24 -0.51 -2.43
C PHE A 28 9.61 0.70 -3.15
N ALA A 29 9.89 1.93 -2.72
CA ALA A 29 9.48 3.15 -3.41
C ALA A 29 9.97 3.19 -4.87
N LYS A 30 11.22 2.73 -5.12
CA LYS A 30 11.75 2.62 -6.49
C LYS A 30 11.03 1.55 -7.32
N ILE A 31 10.74 0.40 -6.72
CA ILE A 31 10.05 -0.72 -7.39
C ILE A 31 8.61 -0.31 -7.73
N SER A 32 7.88 0.21 -6.74
CA SER A 32 6.49 0.64 -6.89
C SER A 32 6.34 1.91 -7.75
N GLY A 33 7.42 2.65 -7.99
CA GLY A 33 7.38 3.89 -8.76
C GLY A 33 6.71 5.06 -8.05
N VAL A 34 6.50 4.97 -6.72
CA VAL A 34 5.96 6.05 -5.89
C VAL A 34 7.05 6.75 -5.10
N SER A 35 6.80 7.99 -4.71
CA SER A 35 7.76 8.71 -3.85
C SER A 35 7.87 8.06 -2.47
N GLN A 36 9.05 8.12 -1.86
CA GLN A 36 9.25 7.63 -0.50
C GLN A 36 8.32 8.34 0.50
N ALA A 37 8.06 9.64 0.31
CA ALA A 37 7.12 10.39 1.15
C ALA A 37 5.70 9.83 1.06
N THR A 38 5.24 9.48 -0.15
CA THR A 38 3.96 8.80 -0.36
C THR A 38 3.93 7.46 0.35
N LEU A 39 4.99 6.67 0.24
CA LEU A 39 5.09 5.36 0.89
C LEU A 39 4.99 5.46 2.43
N VAL A 40 5.65 6.44 3.03
CA VAL A 40 5.59 6.70 4.47
C VAL A 40 4.18 7.06 4.91
N LYS A 41 3.46 7.89 4.13
CA LYS A 41 2.05 8.22 4.41
C LYS A 41 1.16 6.98 4.34
N ILE A 42 1.37 6.13 3.33
CA ILE A 42 0.66 4.85 3.17
C ILE A 42 0.87 3.95 4.39
N ILE A 43 2.12 3.71 4.79
CA ILE A 43 2.45 2.83 5.91
C ILE A 43 1.89 3.37 7.24
N ARG A 44 1.90 4.68 7.43
CA ARG A 44 1.36 5.31 8.64
C ARG A 44 -0.17 5.39 8.67
N GLY A 45 -0.84 5.05 7.56
CA GLY A 45 -2.28 5.26 7.40
C GLY A 45 -2.68 6.74 7.45
N ASP A 46 -1.73 7.66 7.16
CA ASP A 46 -2.00 9.10 7.23
C ASP A 46 -2.60 9.58 5.91
N SER A 47 -3.93 9.72 5.90
CA SER A 47 -4.70 10.20 4.77
C SER A 47 -5.06 11.70 4.85
N LYS A 48 -4.52 12.46 5.82
CA LYS A 48 -4.96 13.85 6.06
C LYS A 48 -4.76 14.77 4.86
N ASP A 49 -3.69 14.57 4.10
CA ASP A 49 -3.40 15.35 2.88
C ASP A 49 -3.95 14.68 1.60
N GLY A 50 -4.63 13.54 1.73
CA GLY A 50 -4.99 12.68 0.62
C GLY A 50 -3.77 11.97 0.01
N ILE A 51 -3.99 10.73 -0.42
CA ILE A 51 -3.02 10.00 -1.25
C ILE A 51 -3.61 9.93 -2.64
N SER A 52 -2.84 10.39 -3.63
CA SER A 52 -3.31 10.39 -5.01
C SER A 52 -3.66 8.97 -5.44
N THR A 53 -4.85 8.79 -6.01
CA THR A 53 -5.28 7.53 -6.63
C THR A 53 -4.28 7.06 -7.68
N LYS A 54 -3.67 8.00 -8.43
CA LYS A 54 -2.60 7.70 -9.38
C LYS A 54 -1.37 7.05 -8.74
N SER A 55 -1.01 7.43 -7.51
CA SER A 55 0.09 6.80 -6.78
C SER A 55 -0.28 5.38 -6.34
N ILE A 56 -1.53 5.17 -5.94
CA ILE A 56 -2.04 3.83 -5.60
C ILE A 56 -2.03 2.94 -6.85
N ASP A 57 -2.55 3.43 -7.98
CA ASP A 57 -2.56 2.69 -9.25
C ASP A 57 -1.15 2.33 -9.71
N LEU A 58 -0.19 3.26 -9.61
CA LEU A 58 1.22 3.00 -9.94
C LEU A 58 1.82 1.90 -9.06
N LEU A 59 1.59 2.00 -7.75
CA LEU A 59 2.07 1.02 -6.79
C LEU A 59 1.53 -0.37 -7.13
N LEU A 60 0.21 -0.49 -7.28
CA LEU A 60 -0.48 -1.75 -7.57
C LEU A 60 -0.01 -2.36 -8.89
N LYS A 61 0.06 -1.55 -9.95
CA LYS A 61 0.51 -1.99 -11.28
C LYS A 61 1.94 -2.51 -11.25
N ASN A 62 2.85 -1.79 -10.58
CA ASN A 62 4.27 -2.14 -10.57
C ASN A 62 4.58 -3.30 -9.60
N THR A 63 3.72 -3.56 -8.62
CA THR A 63 3.81 -4.76 -7.76
C THR A 63 2.94 -5.90 -8.26
N ASN A 64 2.39 -5.81 -9.47
CA ASN A 64 1.53 -6.82 -10.09
C ASN A 64 0.41 -7.33 -9.15
N THR A 65 -0.26 -6.40 -8.46
CA THR A 65 -1.31 -6.69 -7.47
C THR A 65 -2.54 -5.85 -7.79
N SER A 66 -3.74 -6.40 -7.55
CA SER A 66 -5.01 -5.71 -7.74
C SER A 66 -5.64 -5.25 -6.42
N MET A 67 -6.49 -4.22 -6.49
CA MET A 67 -7.21 -3.74 -5.31
C MET A 67 -8.12 -4.83 -4.71
N SER A 68 -8.76 -5.63 -5.55
CA SER A 68 -9.60 -6.75 -5.11
C SER A 68 -8.83 -7.80 -4.33
N GLU A 69 -7.61 -8.13 -4.74
CA GLU A 69 -6.74 -9.06 -4.00
C GLU A 69 -6.38 -8.49 -2.62
N LEU A 70 -6.07 -7.19 -2.55
CA LEU A 70 -5.77 -6.54 -1.29
C LEU A 70 -6.98 -6.54 -0.34
N LEU A 71 -8.17 -6.20 -0.85
CA LEU A 71 -9.38 -6.17 -0.04
C LEU A 71 -9.74 -7.56 0.48
N ASN A 72 -9.65 -8.60 -0.35
CA ASN A 72 -9.92 -9.97 0.08
C ASN A 72 -8.94 -10.45 1.15
N LYS A 73 -7.67 -10.05 1.05
CA LYS A 73 -6.61 -10.53 1.95
C LYS A 73 -6.47 -9.72 3.24
N TYR A 74 -6.62 -8.40 3.15
CA TYR A 74 -6.34 -7.46 4.25
C TYR A 74 -7.58 -6.67 4.71
N GLY A 75 -8.64 -6.62 3.90
CA GLY A 75 -9.85 -5.84 4.16
C GLY A 75 -10.88 -6.49 5.09
N GLU A 76 -10.60 -7.69 5.62
CA GLU A 76 -11.53 -8.48 6.45
C GLU A 76 -12.85 -8.82 5.76
N TYR A 77 -12.84 -9.12 4.46
CA TYR A 77 -13.96 -9.78 3.80
C TYR A 77 -13.91 -11.28 4.11
N LYS A 78 -14.46 -11.68 5.27
CA LYS A 78 -14.86 -13.07 5.54
C LYS A 78 -16.37 -13.18 5.52
#